data_AF-A0A9D5ZHL6-F1
#
_entry.id   AF-A0A9D5ZHL6-F1
#
_cell.length_a   1.000
_cell.length_b   1.000
_cell.length_c   1.000
_cell.angle_alpha   90.00
_cell.angle_beta   90.00
_cell.angle_gamma   90.00
#
_symmetry.space_group_name_H-M   'P 1'
#
loop_
_entity.id
_entity.type
_entity.pdbx_description
1 polymer ?
#
loop_
_entity_poly.entity_id
_entity_poly.type
_entity_poly.pdbx_seq_one_letter_code
_entity_poly.pdbx_strand_id
1 'polypeptide(L)' 'MTATADTAASPVDFPLDAPDITVDVRQTFGLDVDMDVPAFSAGEQHVPEIDTAYQFDFDTTLAILAGFKHNR' A
#
# COMPACT_ATOMS: atom_id res chain seq x y z
N MET A 1 -9.50 40.18 -5.91
CA MET A 1 -10.89 40.00 -5.45
C MET A 1 -11.69 39.67 -6.68
N THR A 2 -12.21 38.48 -6.91
CA THR A 2 -12.87 37.54 -5.99
C THR A 2 -12.72 36.13 -6.54
N ALA A 3 -12.36 35.19 -5.66
CA ALA A 3 -12.38 33.76 -5.92
C ALA A 3 -13.80 33.25 -5.77
N THR A 4 -14.30 32.45 -6.72
CA THR A 4 -15.34 31.45 -6.45
C THR A 4 -15.30 30.40 -7.56
N ALA A 5 -14.69 29.26 -7.27
CA ALA A 5 -14.95 28.01 -7.96
C ALA A 5 -14.97 26.93 -6.88
N ASP A 6 -16.05 26.90 -6.11
CA ASP A 6 -16.40 25.78 -5.26
C ASP A 6 -16.99 24.71 -6.19
N THR A 7 -16.12 23.85 -6.73
CA THR A 7 -16.54 22.61 -7.39
C THR A 7 -16.47 21.53 -6.34
N ALA A 8 -17.64 21.13 -5.84
CA ALA A 8 -17.79 20.01 -4.93
C ALA A 8 -17.31 18.72 -5.63
N ALA A 9 -16.04 18.39 -5.44
CA ALA A 9 -15.47 17.09 -5.79
C ALA A 9 -16.09 16.04 -4.86
N SER A 10 -16.57 14.94 -5.43
CA SER A 10 -17.03 13.76 -4.67
C SER A 10 -15.90 13.26 -3.75
N PRO A 11 -16.16 12.82 -2.51
CA PRO A 11 -15.13 12.73 -1.47
C PRO A 11 -14.30 11.44 -1.53
N VAL A 12 -13.96 10.94 -2.72
CA VAL A 12 -13.38 9.59 -2.91
C VAL A 12 -12.27 9.59 -3.95
N ASP A 13 -11.22 10.38 -3.77
CA ASP A 13 -10.05 10.30 -4.65
C ASP A 13 -8.79 10.05 -3.81
N PHE A 14 -8.24 8.85 -3.92
CA PHE A 14 -6.93 8.55 -3.36
C PHE A 14 -5.88 9.21 -4.26
N PRO A 15 -5.04 10.13 -3.74
CA PRO A 15 -4.28 11.06 -4.57
C PRO A 15 -3.04 10.44 -5.25
N LEU A 16 -2.81 9.14 -5.11
CA LEU A 16 -1.60 8.45 -5.59
C LEU A 16 -1.96 7.38 -6.62
N ASP A 17 -1.53 7.60 -7.86
CA ASP A 17 -1.70 6.64 -8.97
C ASP A 17 -0.64 5.52 -8.97
N ALA A 18 0.41 5.66 -8.15
CA ALA A 18 1.51 4.71 -8.05
C ALA A 18 2.12 4.72 -6.63
N PRO A 19 2.74 3.61 -6.20
CA PRO A 19 3.47 3.54 -4.93
C PRO A 19 4.55 4.64 -4.83
N ASP A 20 4.59 5.33 -3.69
CA ASP A 20 5.49 6.46 -3.44
C ASP A 20 6.66 6.12 -2.49
N ILE A 21 6.59 4.97 -1.81
CA ILE A 21 7.61 4.49 -0.90
C ILE A 21 8.00 3.04 -1.18
N THR A 22 9.06 2.60 -0.50
CA THR A 22 9.50 1.20 -0.47
C THR A 22 9.60 0.74 0.97
N VAL A 23 9.24 -0.51 1.24
CA VAL A 23 9.29 -1.08 2.59
C VAL A 23 10.09 -2.38 2.61
N ASP A 24 10.88 -2.57 3.67
CA ASP A 24 11.61 -3.80 3.93
C ASP A 24 10.65 -4.90 4.40
N VAL A 25 10.70 -6.06 3.75
CA VAL A 25 9.79 -7.17 4.02
C VAL A 25 10.05 -7.82 5.37
N ARG A 26 11.31 -7.84 5.83
CA ARG A 26 11.68 -8.40 7.13
C ARG A 26 11.12 -7.57 8.27
N GLN A 27 11.14 -6.25 8.17
CA GLN A 27 10.60 -5.33 9.16
C GLN A 27 9.08 -5.27 9.12
N THR A 28 8.48 -5.32 7.93
CA THR A 28 7.04 -5.11 7.76
C THR A 28 6.22 -6.38 7.98
N PHE A 29 6.68 -7.51 7.44
CA PHE A 29 5.97 -8.80 7.49
C PHE A 29 6.64 -9.81 8.42
N GLY A 30 7.81 -9.51 8.99
CA GLY A 30 8.54 -10.43 9.88
C GLY A 30 9.17 -11.62 9.16
N LEU A 31 9.28 -11.58 7.82
CA LEU A 31 9.83 -12.67 7.02
C LEU A 31 11.33 -12.45 6.83
N ASP A 32 12.18 -13.43 7.17
CA ASP A 32 13.63 -13.29 6.99
C ASP A 32 14.04 -13.41 5.51
N VAL A 33 13.75 -12.35 4.76
CA VAL A 33 14.00 -12.22 3.33
C VAL A 33 14.61 -10.84 3.09
N ASP A 34 15.71 -10.81 2.35
CA ASP A 34 16.36 -9.57 1.93
C ASP A 34 15.65 -8.99 0.69
N MET A 35 14.52 -8.32 0.91
CA MET A 35 13.66 -7.81 -0.16
C MET A 35 12.92 -6.55 0.26
N ASP A 36 13.06 -5.49 -0.54
CA ASP A 36 12.16 -4.33 -0.50
C ASP A 36 11.04 -4.43 -1.53
N VAL A 37 9.85 -3.95 -1.19
CA VAL A 37 8.67 -3.89 -2.08
C VAL A 37 8.07 -2.48 -2.16
N PRO A 38 7.53 -2.05 -3.31
CA PRO A 38 6.81 -0.78 -3.42
C PRO A 38 5.56 -0.76 -2.52
N ALA A 39 5.28 0.38 -1.89
CA ALA A 39 4.11 0.58 -1.05
C ALA A 39 3.62 2.03 -1.12
N PHE A 40 2.41 2.28 -0.60
CA PHE A 40 1.86 3.62 -0.43
C PHE A 40 2.09 4.12 1.00
N SER A 41 2.48 5.38 1.15
CA SER A 41 2.72 5.99 2.47
C SER A 41 1.43 6.35 3.22
N ALA A 42 0.33 6.52 2.49
CA ALA A 42 -0.99 6.83 3.03
C ALA A 42 -1.98 5.72 2.68
N GLY A 43 -2.82 5.35 3.65
CA GLY A 43 -3.99 4.50 3.41
C GLY A 43 -5.16 5.32 2.86
N GLU A 44 -6.16 4.62 2.30
CA GLU A 44 -7.44 5.21 1.90
C GLU A 44 -8.62 4.53 2.61
N GLN A 45 -9.80 5.14 2.50
CA GLN A 45 -11.02 4.66 3.16
C GLN A 45 -11.48 3.26 2.75
N HIS A 46 -11.08 2.77 1.57
CA HIS A 46 -11.44 1.43 1.10
C HIS A 46 -10.45 0.36 1.54
N VAL A 47 -9.27 0.76 2.03
CA VAL A 47 -8.28 -0.17 2.58
C VAL A 47 -8.70 -0.49 4.02
N PRO A 48 -8.94 -1.77 4.34
CA PRO A 48 -9.27 -2.17 5.70
C PRO A 48 -8.14 -1.87 6.69
N GLU A 49 -8.49 -1.77 7.97
CA GLU A 49 -7.51 -1.69 9.04
C GLU A 49 -6.67 -2.98 9.14
N ILE A 50 -5.48 -2.88 9.71
CA ILE A 50 -4.58 -4.04 9.91
C ILE A 50 -5.19 -4.98 10.95
N ASP A 51 -5.44 -6.23 10.54
CA ASP A 51 -5.86 -7.30 11.43
C ASP A 51 -4.64 -8.05 11.99
N THR A 52 -4.44 -7.95 13.31
CA THR A 52 -3.34 -8.63 14.01
C THR A 52 -3.58 -10.12 14.23
N ALA A 53 -4.81 -10.60 14.04
CA ALA A 53 -5.14 -12.02 14.07
C ALA A 53 -4.96 -12.69 12.70
N TYR A 54 -4.73 -11.91 11.64
CA TYR A 54 -4.49 -12.44 10.31
C TYR A 54 -3.15 -13.18 10.24
N GLN A 55 -3.21 -14.48 9.96
CA GLN A 55 -2.03 -15.32 9.90
C GLN A 55 -1.56 -15.47 8.45
N PHE A 56 -0.41 -14.87 8.16
CA PHE A 56 0.25 -14.99 6.87
C PHE A 56 0.97 -16.34 6.75
N ASP A 57 0.73 -17.05 5.65
CA ASP A 57 1.60 -18.16 5.21
C ASP A 57 2.86 -17.60 4.54
N PHE A 58 4.03 -18.13 4.87
CA PHE A 58 5.32 -17.61 4.40
C PHE A 58 5.44 -17.64 2.87
N ASP A 59 5.20 -18.81 2.27
CA ASP A 59 5.39 -19.04 0.83
C ASP A 59 4.39 -18.22 0.02
N THR A 60 3.13 -18.17 0.48
CA THR A 60 2.07 -17.38 -0.15
C THR A 60 2.37 -15.89 -0.10
N THR A 61 2.80 -15.39 1.05
CA THR A 61 3.12 -13.97 1.22
C THR A 61 4.32 -13.60 0.35
N LEU A 62 5.36 -14.42 0.32
CA LEU A 62 6.52 -14.21 -0.53
C LEU A 62 6.17 -14.20 -2.03
N ALA A 63 5.30 -15.12 -2.47
CA ALA A 63 4.85 -15.17 -3.87
C ALA A 63 4.09 -13.90 -4.29
N ILE A 64 3.20 -13.38 -3.43
CA ILE A 64 2.46 -12.14 -3.67
C ILE A 64 3.43 -10.95 -3.74
N LEU A 65 4.33 -10.82 -2.76
CA LEU A 65 5.31 -9.74 -2.68
C LEU A 65 6.28 -9.75 -3.88
N ALA A 66 6.69 -10.93 -4.33
CA ALA A 66 7.51 -11.08 -5.54
C ALA A 66 6.77 -10.61 -6.80
N GLY A 67 5.44 -10.80 -6.85
CA GLY A 67 4.57 -10.26 -7.90
C GLY A 67 4.64 -8.73 -7.95
N PHE A 68 4.50 -8.05 -6.81
CA PHE A 68 4.58 -6.58 -6.74
C PHE A 68 5.96 -6.04 -7.12
N LYS A 69 7.04 -6.71 -6.70
CA LYS A 69 8.40 -6.24 -6.99
C LYS A 69 8.81 -6.44 -8.46
N HIS A 70 8.41 -7.56 -9.05
CA HIS A 70 8.96 -7.98 -10.35
C HIS A 70 7.98 -7.86 -11.52
N ASN A 71 6.71 -7.51 -11.27
CA ASN A 71 5.71 -7.16 -12.29
C ASN A 71 5.75 -8.10 -13.51
N ARG A 72 5.51 -9.39 -13.28
CA ARG A 72 5.58 -10.44 -14.31
C ARG A 72 4.23 -10.66 -14.99
#